data_AF-A0A2G4YQB6-F1
#
_entry.id   AF-A0A2G4YQB6-F1
#
_cell.length_a   1.000
_cell.length_b   1.000
_cell.length_c   1.000
_cell.angle_alpha   90.00
_cell.angle_beta   90.00
_cell.angle_gamma   90.00
#
_symmetry.space_group_name_H-M   'P 1'
#
loop_
_entity.id
_entity.type
_entity.pdbx_description
1 polymer ?
#
loop_
_entity_poly.entity_id
_entity_poly.type
_entity_poly.pdbx_seq_one_letter_code
_entity_poly.pdbx_strand_id
1 'polypeptide(L)'
;MNNYAVGRKLSGGQIMTLIFTAFGANTLLMAVVLLFENAFLSTAFLLPVLISGAITTAAFFVWRRLHPLIVHIEDGGNDQTAEIENLRALLELEQASLKEQKQEFRQVAMRASLADEIQHQVQDEMDFLKDFAGQTKTSLFKMADSIDIELQENIENITNHAEKANAIAAQLTGSARTVGDKSDSVAAGAAQALDNTTNVQKSTENLQAAVDTITRQMEQSTELTQEAVTISDETQKTIGGLEEAAQGIGEIIGLISNIANQTNLLALNATIEAARAGEAGKGFAVVASEVKGLASQTTQSIGDITEHVEGIQMKVAAAVKDIDRIKRSIDKVQASSDVIREEVTRQRAATRDIADSADRAQASVQMVTMGARDISTVASGNATIVKEINDISEELARQVQLIRKNMMDIVNCALVENDRRNTERHRTSSTSTIIMEGQENSMTVQVVDYSMGGLQIRVIDPMPPKSCTKGRIMAGGAETEINFEVRSVHDDILHVEFSDDVELIRLYNVYLKAKLPDAEDTDVMEEVELFG
;
A
#
# COMPACT_ATOMS: atom_id res chain seq x y z
N MET A 1 95.25 -103.50 17.16
CA MET A 1 96.54 -103.03 16.60
C MET A 1 96.70 -101.55 16.92
N ASN A 2 97.92 -101.03 16.88
CA ASN A 2 98.29 -99.63 17.18
C ASN A 2 97.60 -98.62 16.22
N ASN A 3 97.51 -97.30 16.49
CA ASN A 3 98.23 -96.43 17.46
C ASN A 3 97.40 -95.17 17.88
N TYR A 4 97.95 -94.38 18.83
CA TYR A 4 97.70 -92.96 19.21
C TYR A 4 97.05 -92.03 18.15
N ALA A 5 96.42 -90.87 18.45
CA ALA A 5 95.85 -90.20 19.64
C ALA A 5 95.21 -88.85 19.12
N VAL A 6 94.88 -87.74 19.82
CA VAL A 6 95.05 -87.18 21.19
C VAL A 6 93.82 -86.29 21.51
N GLY A 7 93.36 -86.22 22.77
CA GLY A 7 92.30 -85.28 23.19
C GLY A 7 92.84 -84.01 23.87
N ARG A 8 92.52 -82.83 23.34
CA ARG A 8 92.84 -81.51 23.96
C ARG A 8 91.59 -80.91 24.62
N LYS A 9 91.68 -80.57 25.90
CA LYS A 9 90.70 -79.68 26.56
C LYS A 9 90.97 -78.23 26.12
N LEU A 10 89.92 -77.50 25.74
CA LEU A 10 89.97 -76.05 25.51
C LEU A 10 90.09 -75.32 26.87
N SER A 11 90.77 -74.16 26.90
CA SER A 11 90.82 -73.31 28.10
C SER A 11 89.63 -72.34 28.15
N GLY A 12 89.30 -71.84 29.34
CA GLY A 12 88.13 -70.96 29.54
C GLY A 12 88.12 -69.70 28.67
N GLY A 13 89.30 -69.11 28.44
CA GLY A 13 89.45 -67.95 27.55
C GLY A 13 89.10 -68.24 26.08
N GLN A 14 89.35 -69.46 25.60
CA GLN A 14 88.97 -69.87 24.24
C GLN A 14 87.44 -70.01 24.11
N ILE A 15 86.77 -70.47 25.17
CA ILE A 15 85.30 -70.57 25.23
C ILE A 15 84.68 -69.16 25.25
N MET A 16 85.19 -68.24 26.10
CA MET A 16 84.71 -66.85 26.14
C MET A 16 84.93 -66.10 24.81
N THR A 17 86.06 -66.33 24.13
CA THR A 17 86.34 -65.71 22.83
C THR A 17 85.32 -66.18 21.77
N LEU A 18 84.97 -67.46 21.78
CA LEU A 18 83.93 -68.04 20.92
C LEU A 18 82.52 -67.51 21.24
N ILE A 19 82.20 -67.28 22.52
CA ILE A 19 80.92 -66.68 22.92
C ILE A 19 80.84 -65.23 22.41
N PHE A 20 81.89 -64.42 22.56
CA PHE A 20 81.90 -63.03 22.09
C PHE A 20 81.80 -62.92 20.55
N THR A 21 82.51 -63.76 19.79
CA THR A 21 82.40 -63.73 18.32
C THR A 21 81.04 -64.23 17.83
N ALA A 22 80.45 -65.24 18.48
CA ALA A 22 79.10 -65.70 18.17
C ALA A 22 78.05 -64.60 18.48
N PHE A 23 78.16 -63.91 19.63
CA PHE A 23 77.22 -62.87 20.00
C PHE A 23 77.29 -61.65 19.06
N GLY A 24 78.52 -61.20 18.74
CA GLY A 24 78.74 -60.08 17.80
C GLY A 24 78.22 -60.38 16.39
N ALA A 25 78.43 -61.60 15.90
CA ALA A 25 77.87 -62.04 14.62
C ALA A 25 76.32 -62.04 14.63
N ASN A 26 75.71 -62.50 15.72
CA ASN A 26 74.25 -62.56 15.85
C ASN A 26 73.62 -61.15 15.91
N THR A 27 74.26 -60.19 16.61
CA THR A 27 73.81 -58.78 16.58
C THR A 27 73.93 -58.15 15.19
N LEU A 28 74.98 -58.47 14.43
CA LEU A 28 75.16 -57.94 13.07
C LEU A 28 74.12 -58.52 12.09
N LEU A 29 73.82 -59.81 12.22
CA LEU A 29 72.80 -60.50 11.42
C LEU A 29 71.40 -59.91 11.68
N MET A 30 71.06 -59.67 12.96
CA MET A 30 69.77 -59.10 13.36
C MET A 30 69.60 -57.64 12.90
N ALA A 31 70.69 -56.86 12.83
CA ALA A 31 70.66 -55.51 12.24
C ALA A 31 70.42 -55.54 10.72
N VAL A 32 70.94 -56.54 10.00
CA VAL A 32 70.70 -56.70 8.55
C VAL A 32 69.26 -57.15 8.25
N VAL A 33 68.68 -58.02 9.08
CA VAL A 33 67.26 -58.44 8.93
C VAL A 33 66.30 -57.25 9.12
N LEU A 34 66.54 -56.39 10.10
CA LEU A 34 65.69 -55.22 10.38
C LEU A 34 65.76 -54.12 9.31
N LEU A 35 66.67 -54.20 8.33
CA LEU A 35 66.76 -53.26 7.21
C LEU A 35 65.88 -53.65 6.01
N PHE A 36 65.23 -54.83 6.02
CA PHE A 36 64.49 -55.37 4.87
C PHE A 36 62.96 -55.34 4.98
N GLU A 37 62.38 -54.92 6.12
CA GLU A 37 60.92 -54.81 6.30
C GLU A 37 60.48 -53.40 6.73
N ASN A 38 59.74 -52.72 5.84
CA ASN A 38 58.91 -51.51 6.06
C ASN A 38 59.49 -50.35 6.91
N ALA A 39 59.87 -49.27 6.22
CA ALA A 39 60.49 -48.07 6.78
C ALA A 39 59.76 -47.39 7.96
N PHE A 40 58.44 -47.55 8.08
CA PHE A 40 57.60 -46.77 9.01
C PHE A 40 57.70 -47.16 10.49
N LEU A 41 58.33 -48.29 10.83
CA LEU A 41 58.59 -48.75 12.22
C LEU A 41 60.05 -48.58 12.66
N SER A 42 60.92 -48.07 11.77
CA SER A 42 62.38 -48.12 11.92
C SER A 42 62.93 -47.29 13.08
N THR A 43 62.45 -46.07 13.29
CA THR A 43 63.04 -45.09 14.23
C THR A 43 62.99 -45.54 15.69
N ALA A 44 61.89 -46.16 16.11
CA ALA A 44 61.69 -46.63 17.49
C ALA A 44 62.59 -47.83 17.87
N PHE A 45 62.92 -48.70 16.90
CA PHE A 45 63.72 -49.90 17.14
C PHE A 45 65.21 -49.74 16.81
N LEU A 46 65.58 -48.82 15.90
CA LEU A 46 66.99 -48.54 15.60
C LEU A 46 67.75 -47.99 16.83
N LEU A 47 67.14 -47.10 17.62
CA LEU A 47 67.79 -46.49 18.77
C LEU A 47 68.29 -47.51 19.82
N PRO A 48 67.47 -48.43 20.36
CA PRO A 48 67.94 -49.43 21.31
C PRO A 48 68.94 -50.45 20.70
N VAL A 49 68.82 -50.76 19.41
CA VAL A 49 69.80 -51.64 18.71
C VAL A 49 71.16 -50.95 18.59
N LEU A 50 71.21 -49.67 18.22
CA LEU A 50 72.44 -48.89 18.13
C LEU A 50 73.08 -48.68 19.52
N ILE A 51 72.28 -48.41 20.56
CA ILE A 51 72.76 -48.30 21.94
C ILE A 51 73.33 -49.63 22.43
N SER A 52 72.67 -50.77 22.15
CA SER A 52 73.18 -52.11 22.46
C SER A 52 74.50 -52.42 21.72
N GLY A 53 74.59 -52.04 20.44
CA GLY A 53 75.81 -52.15 19.63
C GLY A 53 76.97 -51.32 20.19
N ALA A 54 76.72 -50.08 20.60
CA ALA A 54 77.73 -49.21 21.22
C ALA A 54 78.22 -49.77 22.57
N ILE A 55 77.31 -50.24 23.42
CA ILE A 55 77.66 -50.84 24.73
C ILE A 55 78.47 -52.12 24.55
N THR A 56 78.09 -53.00 23.61
CA THR A 56 78.81 -54.26 23.36
C THR A 56 80.19 -54.04 22.73
N THR A 57 80.34 -53.08 21.81
CA THR A 57 81.67 -52.72 21.26
C THR A 57 82.57 -52.05 22.29
N ALA A 58 82.04 -51.16 23.14
CA ALA A 58 82.80 -50.57 24.25
C ALA A 58 83.29 -51.65 25.24
N ALA A 59 82.39 -52.54 25.69
CA ALA A 59 82.75 -53.64 26.59
C ALA A 59 83.80 -54.60 25.97
N PHE A 60 83.69 -54.88 24.67
CA PHE A 60 84.69 -55.68 23.96
C PHE A 60 86.05 -55.00 23.88
N PHE A 61 86.10 -53.69 23.65
CA PHE A 61 87.36 -52.92 23.64
C PHE A 61 88.03 -52.91 25.02
N VAL A 62 87.26 -52.68 26.10
CA VAL A 62 87.75 -52.72 27.48
C VAL A 62 88.31 -54.12 27.82
N TRP A 63 87.57 -55.18 27.52
CA TRP A 63 88.03 -56.56 27.76
C TRP A 63 89.32 -56.89 26.96
N ARG A 64 89.33 -56.57 25.65
CA ARG A 64 90.49 -56.75 24.76
C ARG A 64 91.73 -55.97 25.23
N ARG A 65 91.55 -54.83 25.91
CA ARG A 65 92.64 -54.01 26.45
C ARG A 65 93.19 -54.55 27.77
N LEU A 66 92.33 -55.06 28.65
CA LEU A 66 92.70 -55.58 29.97
C LEU A 66 93.20 -57.03 29.96
N HIS A 67 92.69 -57.88 29.07
CA HIS A 67 93.06 -59.31 29.02
C HIS A 67 94.58 -59.61 29.02
N PRO A 68 95.45 -58.96 28.21
CA PRO A 68 96.88 -59.27 28.22
C PRO A 68 97.60 -58.87 29.52
N LEU A 69 97.08 -57.88 30.25
CA LEU A 69 97.61 -57.44 31.56
C LEU A 69 97.20 -58.40 32.67
N ILE A 70 95.95 -58.86 32.68
CA ILE A 70 95.46 -59.85 33.66
C ILE A 70 96.25 -61.16 33.57
N VAL A 71 96.62 -61.61 32.36
CA VAL A 71 97.40 -62.84 32.17
C VAL A 71 98.87 -62.68 32.60
N HIS A 72 99.45 -61.48 32.58
CA HIS A 72 100.82 -61.26 33.08
C HIS A 72 100.93 -61.17 34.61
N ILE A 73 99.81 -61.16 35.34
CA ILE A 73 99.80 -61.15 36.81
C ILE A 73 99.98 -62.57 37.40
N GLU A 74 99.88 -63.62 36.56
CA GLU A 74 99.94 -65.03 37.01
C GLU A 74 101.36 -65.65 36.94
N ASP A 75 102.31 -65.03 36.22
CA ASP A 75 103.74 -65.41 36.16
C ASP A 75 104.61 -64.32 36.84
N GLY A 76 105.22 -64.63 37.98
CA GLY A 76 105.81 -63.61 38.87
C GLY A 76 107.16 -63.03 38.43
N GLY A 77 107.21 -61.70 38.24
CA GLY A 77 108.44 -60.90 38.04
C GLY A 77 108.32 -59.51 38.68
N ASN A 78 109.36 -59.06 39.39
CA ASN A 78 109.26 -57.91 40.31
C ASN A 78 109.78 -56.57 39.73
N ASP A 79 108.92 -55.83 39.03
CA ASP A 79 108.91 -54.34 38.99
C ASP A 79 107.64 -53.81 38.26
N GLN A 80 106.66 -53.24 39.00
CA GLN A 80 105.37 -52.78 38.41
C GLN A 80 104.70 -51.58 39.10
N THR A 81 105.43 -50.71 39.82
CA THR A 81 104.85 -49.48 40.38
C THR A 81 104.42 -48.45 39.32
N ALA A 82 105.06 -48.45 38.14
CA ALA A 82 104.79 -47.48 37.08
C ALA A 82 103.49 -47.73 36.30
N GLU A 83 102.99 -48.97 36.20
CA GLU A 83 101.80 -49.29 35.41
C GLU A 83 100.48 -48.99 36.14
N ILE A 84 100.49 -49.05 37.48
CA ILE A 84 99.30 -48.78 38.32
C ILE A 84 98.89 -47.29 38.25
N GLU A 85 99.86 -46.37 38.17
CA GLU A 85 99.59 -44.93 38.04
C GLU A 85 98.98 -44.60 36.66
N ASN A 86 99.45 -45.27 35.61
CA ASN A 86 98.94 -45.12 34.24
C ASN A 86 97.48 -45.63 34.11
N LEU A 87 97.10 -46.69 34.84
CA LEU A 87 95.71 -47.13 34.93
C LEU A 87 94.79 -46.11 35.61
N ARG A 88 95.27 -45.37 36.61
CA ARG A 88 94.46 -44.33 37.30
C ARG A 88 94.17 -43.15 36.40
N ALA A 89 95.18 -42.65 35.68
CA ALA A 89 95.04 -41.52 34.76
C ALA A 89 94.01 -41.80 33.64
N LEU A 90 93.99 -43.02 33.11
CA LEU A 90 92.99 -43.45 32.13
C LEU A 90 91.56 -43.52 32.71
N LEU A 91 91.41 -44.02 33.95
CA LEU A 91 90.10 -44.19 34.56
C LEU A 91 89.42 -42.85 34.91
N GLU A 92 90.18 -41.84 35.35
CA GLU A 92 89.63 -40.51 35.61
C GLU A 92 89.17 -39.80 34.33
N LEU A 93 89.90 -40.00 33.22
CA LEU A 93 89.58 -39.41 31.91
C LEU A 93 88.29 -40.00 31.31
N GLU A 94 88.05 -41.31 31.49
CA GLU A 94 86.81 -41.97 31.08
C GLU A 94 85.62 -41.62 32.00
N GLN A 95 85.85 -41.41 33.30
CA GLN A 95 84.81 -40.89 34.21
C GLN A 95 84.41 -39.43 33.92
N ALA A 96 85.30 -38.63 33.32
CA ALA A 96 84.99 -37.27 32.89
C ALA A 96 84.02 -37.25 31.69
N SER A 97 84.33 -38.01 30.62
CA SER A 97 83.47 -38.04 29.41
C SER A 97 82.08 -38.63 29.68
N LEU A 98 81.97 -39.65 30.55
CA LEU A 98 80.70 -40.21 30.98
C LEU A 98 79.84 -39.24 31.82
N LYS A 99 80.45 -38.26 32.50
CA LYS A 99 79.72 -37.15 33.14
C LYS A 99 79.16 -36.17 32.11
N GLU A 100 79.97 -35.83 31.11
CA GLU A 100 79.65 -34.85 30.07
C GLU A 100 78.50 -35.34 29.18
N GLN A 101 78.59 -36.57 28.63
CA GLN A 101 77.50 -37.20 27.87
C GLN A 101 76.19 -37.29 28.67
N LYS A 102 76.27 -37.59 29.97
CA LYS A 102 75.09 -37.66 30.86
C LYS A 102 74.46 -36.28 31.12
N GLN A 103 75.22 -35.21 30.93
CA GLN A 103 74.74 -33.83 31.04
C GLN A 103 74.11 -33.36 29.71
N GLU A 104 74.70 -33.69 28.56
CA GLU A 104 74.06 -33.49 27.25
C GLU A 104 72.73 -34.24 27.12
N PHE A 105 72.69 -35.53 27.46
CA PHE A 105 71.47 -36.35 27.36
C PHE A 105 70.32 -35.78 28.21
N ARG A 106 70.62 -35.16 29.36
CA ARG A 106 69.63 -34.42 30.16
C ARG A 106 69.13 -33.15 29.46
N GLN A 107 69.99 -32.40 28.79
CA GLN A 107 69.57 -31.21 28.02
C GLN A 107 68.72 -31.59 26.79
N VAL A 108 69.08 -32.66 26.09
CA VAL A 108 68.30 -33.19 24.95
C VAL A 108 66.93 -33.69 25.42
N ALA A 109 66.87 -34.49 26.49
CA ALA A 109 65.61 -34.97 27.05
C ALA A 109 64.69 -33.83 27.54
N MET A 110 65.25 -32.80 28.19
CA MET A 110 64.48 -31.64 28.66
C MET A 110 64.00 -30.74 27.52
N ARG A 111 64.76 -30.64 26.42
CA ARG A 111 64.31 -29.96 25.19
C ARG A 111 63.20 -30.76 24.49
N ALA A 112 63.31 -32.09 24.46
CA ALA A 112 62.28 -32.95 23.88
C ALA A 112 60.96 -32.85 24.64
N SER A 113 60.96 -32.93 25.99
CA SER A 113 59.72 -32.80 26.77
C SER A 113 59.09 -31.41 26.67
N LEU A 114 59.91 -30.35 26.60
CA LEU A 114 59.40 -28.98 26.42
C LEU A 114 58.83 -28.76 25.00
N ALA A 115 59.42 -29.38 23.98
CA ALA A 115 58.88 -29.33 22.62
C ALA A 115 57.54 -30.09 22.52
N ASP A 116 57.43 -31.25 23.16
CA ASP A 116 56.21 -32.06 23.24
C ASP A 116 55.07 -31.30 23.97
N GLU A 117 55.38 -30.67 25.11
CA GLU A 117 54.44 -29.85 25.89
C GLU A 117 53.97 -28.60 25.12
N ILE A 118 54.87 -27.90 24.42
CA ILE A 118 54.53 -26.76 23.55
C ILE A 118 53.69 -27.24 22.35
N GLN A 119 54.03 -28.36 21.74
CA GLN A 119 53.31 -28.89 20.58
C GLN A 119 51.89 -29.34 20.95
N HIS A 120 51.71 -29.92 22.14
CA HIS A 120 50.38 -30.19 22.70
C HIS A 120 49.59 -28.91 22.98
N GLN A 121 50.19 -27.88 23.60
CA GLN A 121 49.51 -26.60 23.85
C GLN A 121 49.07 -25.91 22.55
N VAL A 122 49.92 -25.90 21.51
CA VAL A 122 49.58 -25.35 20.19
C VAL A 122 48.48 -26.17 19.51
N GLN A 123 48.49 -27.50 19.62
CA GLN A 123 47.44 -28.34 19.06
C GLN A 123 46.09 -28.12 19.76
N ASP A 124 46.07 -28.08 21.10
CA ASP A 124 44.87 -27.82 21.89
C ASP A 124 44.28 -26.42 21.58
N GLU A 125 45.13 -25.39 21.43
CA GLU A 125 44.70 -24.05 21.04
C GLU A 125 44.20 -23.99 19.59
N MET A 126 44.84 -24.72 18.66
CA MET A 126 44.38 -24.80 17.27
C MET A 126 43.06 -25.55 17.10
N ASP A 127 42.85 -26.68 17.80
CA ASP A 127 41.57 -27.38 17.76
C ASP A 127 40.48 -26.61 18.52
N PHE A 128 40.79 -25.90 19.62
CA PHE A 128 39.85 -24.96 20.24
C PHE A 128 39.43 -23.83 19.29
N LEU A 129 40.37 -23.19 18.58
CA LEU A 129 40.09 -22.14 17.60
C LEU A 129 39.26 -22.66 16.43
N LYS A 130 39.50 -23.90 15.99
CA LYS A 130 38.78 -24.58 14.91
C LYS A 130 37.35 -24.96 15.30
N ASP A 131 37.14 -25.49 16.51
CA ASP A 131 35.81 -25.76 17.05
C ASP A 131 35.04 -24.46 17.33
N PHE A 132 35.70 -23.42 17.85
CA PHE A 132 35.11 -22.10 18.02
C PHE A 132 34.69 -21.50 16.67
N ALA A 133 35.57 -21.52 15.67
CA ALA A 133 35.25 -21.06 14.31
C ALA A 133 34.11 -21.89 13.67
N GLY A 134 34.08 -23.21 13.90
CA GLY A 134 33.00 -24.10 13.47
C GLY A 134 31.65 -23.76 14.12
N GLN A 135 31.62 -23.60 15.44
CA GLN A 135 30.42 -23.22 16.20
C GLN A 135 29.94 -21.81 15.84
N THR A 136 30.85 -20.84 15.66
CA THR A 136 30.53 -19.50 15.17
C THR A 136 29.94 -19.57 13.76
N LYS A 137 30.55 -20.31 12.84
CA LYS A 137 30.04 -20.52 11.47
C LYS A 137 28.63 -21.12 11.49
N THR A 138 28.40 -22.22 12.22
CA THR A 138 27.06 -22.83 12.34
C THR A 138 26.03 -21.90 13.00
N SER A 139 26.44 -21.06 13.95
CA SER A 139 25.55 -20.08 14.60
C SER A 139 25.18 -18.93 13.66
N LEU A 140 26.14 -18.43 12.87
CA LEU A 140 25.90 -17.42 11.84
C LEU A 140 24.97 -17.95 10.73
N PHE A 141 25.15 -19.18 10.25
CA PHE A 141 24.22 -19.83 9.31
C PHE A 141 22.80 -19.88 9.88
N LYS A 142 22.61 -20.41 11.09
CA LYS A 142 21.29 -20.49 11.72
C LYS A 142 20.64 -19.12 11.93
N MET A 143 21.43 -18.09 12.22
CA MET A 143 20.93 -16.73 12.36
C MET A 143 20.55 -16.13 11.01
N ALA A 144 21.34 -16.36 9.95
CA ALA A 144 21.03 -15.94 8.59
C ALA A 144 19.75 -16.63 8.06
N ASP A 145 19.64 -17.95 8.21
CA ASP A 145 18.43 -18.72 7.84
C ASP A 145 17.18 -18.21 8.58
N SER A 146 17.30 -17.96 9.89
CA SER A 146 16.17 -17.47 10.70
C SER A 146 15.74 -16.07 10.28
N ILE A 147 16.70 -15.17 10.02
CA ILE A 147 16.43 -13.81 9.56
C ILE A 147 15.84 -13.82 8.15
N ASP A 148 16.31 -14.66 7.22
CA ASP A 148 15.74 -14.75 5.87
C ASP A 148 14.28 -15.25 5.92
N ILE A 149 13.97 -16.26 6.74
CA ILE A 149 12.59 -16.74 6.95
C ILE A 149 11.70 -15.62 7.53
N GLU A 150 12.11 -14.98 8.64
CA GLU A 150 11.32 -13.92 9.28
C GLU A 150 11.17 -12.69 8.37
N LEU A 151 12.20 -12.35 7.58
CA LEU A 151 12.17 -11.25 6.63
C LEU A 151 11.29 -11.59 5.42
N GLN A 152 11.28 -12.83 4.92
CA GLN A 152 10.39 -13.27 3.85
C GLN A 152 8.93 -13.22 4.30
N GLU A 153 8.60 -13.71 5.49
CA GLU A 153 7.24 -13.61 6.05
C GLU A 153 6.80 -12.14 6.23
N ASN A 154 7.68 -11.28 6.74
CA ASN A 154 7.38 -9.85 6.87
C ASN A 154 7.22 -9.16 5.50
N ILE A 155 8.04 -9.50 4.50
CA ILE A 155 7.94 -8.97 3.13
C ILE A 155 6.64 -9.42 2.45
N GLU A 156 6.25 -10.69 2.61
CA GLU A 156 4.98 -11.21 2.09
C GLU A 156 3.80 -10.50 2.77
N ASN A 157 3.84 -10.34 4.09
CA ASN A 157 2.83 -9.59 4.83
C ASN A 157 2.74 -8.12 4.39
N ILE A 158 3.87 -7.42 4.17
CA ILE A 158 3.86 -6.03 3.69
C ILE A 158 3.27 -5.95 2.27
N THR A 159 3.65 -6.86 1.37
CA THR A 159 3.13 -6.93 0.00
C THR A 159 1.61 -7.18 0.01
N ASN A 160 1.15 -8.16 0.79
CA ASN A 160 -0.26 -8.46 1.01
C ASN A 160 -1.05 -7.28 1.60
N HIS A 161 -0.43 -6.39 2.37
CA HIS A 161 -1.08 -5.16 2.86
C HIS A 161 -1.10 -4.05 1.80
N ALA A 162 -0.04 -3.89 1.01
CA ALA A 162 0.00 -2.93 -0.10
C ALA A 162 -1.04 -3.26 -1.20
N GLU A 163 -1.20 -4.54 -1.55
CA GLU A 163 -2.24 -4.98 -2.50
C GLU A 163 -3.65 -4.70 -1.97
N LYS A 164 -3.91 -4.94 -0.68
CA LYS A 164 -5.18 -4.59 -0.03
C LYS A 164 -5.41 -3.07 -0.01
N ALA A 165 -4.38 -2.27 0.24
CA ALA A 165 -4.47 -0.81 0.22
C ALA A 165 -4.85 -0.30 -1.18
N ASN A 166 -4.17 -0.78 -2.22
CA ASN A 166 -4.48 -0.46 -3.62
C ASN A 166 -5.90 -0.89 -4.03
N ALA A 167 -6.36 -2.08 -3.59
CA ALA A 167 -7.73 -2.55 -3.85
C ALA A 167 -8.78 -1.65 -3.17
N ILE A 168 -8.55 -1.24 -1.92
CA ILE A 168 -9.40 -0.29 -1.19
C ILE A 168 -9.40 1.08 -1.88
N ALA A 169 -8.25 1.55 -2.36
CA ALA A 169 -8.12 2.82 -3.05
C ALA A 169 -8.85 2.85 -4.40
N ALA A 170 -8.80 1.75 -5.17
CA ALA A 170 -9.59 1.55 -6.38
C ALA A 170 -11.11 1.56 -6.08
N GLN A 171 -11.55 0.84 -5.04
CA GLN A 171 -12.95 0.85 -4.59
C GLN A 171 -13.40 2.25 -4.13
N LEU A 172 -12.54 2.98 -3.40
CA LEU A 172 -12.80 4.34 -2.95
C LEU A 172 -12.92 5.31 -4.14
N THR A 173 -12.12 5.13 -5.19
CA THR A 173 -12.23 5.92 -6.45
C THR A 173 -13.58 5.70 -7.13
N GLY A 174 -13.99 4.44 -7.31
CA GLY A 174 -15.31 4.13 -7.89
C GLY A 174 -16.46 4.68 -7.04
N SER A 175 -16.32 4.59 -5.71
CA SER A 175 -17.30 5.13 -4.75
C SER A 175 -17.37 6.66 -4.82
N ALA A 176 -16.23 7.35 -4.80
CA ALA A 176 -16.14 8.80 -4.89
C ALA A 176 -16.74 9.32 -6.20
N ARG A 177 -16.41 8.71 -7.34
CA ARG A 177 -17.03 9.02 -8.63
C ARG A 177 -18.55 8.85 -8.60
N THR A 178 -19.04 7.72 -8.08
CA THR A 178 -20.48 7.46 -7.97
C THR A 178 -21.19 8.51 -7.09
N VAL A 179 -20.54 8.96 -6.01
CA VAL A 179 -21.04 10.03 -5.14
C VAL A 179 -21.02 11.39 -5.84
N GLY A 180 -20.00 11.71 -6.64
CA GLY A 180 -19.95 12.92 -7.48
C GLY A 180 -21.07 12.93 -8.53
N ASP A 181 -21.14 11.90 -9.38
CA ASP A 181 -22.17 11.72 -10.41
C ASP A 181 -23.60 11.81 -9.79
N LYS A 182 -23.78 11.27 -8.58
CA LYS A 182 -25.07 11.34 -7.87
C LYS A 182 -25.34 12.73 -7.26
N SER A 183 -24.32 13.44 -6.80
CA SER A 183 -24.44 14.80 -6.26
C SER A 183 -24.83 15.79 -7.35
N ASP A 184 -24.24 15.68 -8.53
CA ASP A 184 -24.60 16.50 -9.70
C ASP A 184 -26.04 16.21 -10.16
N SER A 185 -26.46 14.93 -10.13
CA SER A 185 -27.87 14.54 -10.35
C SER A 185 -28.83 15.16 -9.32
N VAL A 186 -28.44 15.26 -8.04
CA VAL A 186 -29.24 15.93 -7.00
C VAL A 186 -29.27 17.44 -7.22
N ALA A 187 -28.14 18.07 -7.57
CA ALA A 187 -28.07 19.50 -7.85
C ALA A 187 -28.92 19.90 -9.08
N ALA A 188 -28.94 19.07 -10.14
CA ALA A 188 -29.81 19.26 -11.29
C ALA A 188 -31.30 19.14 -10.92
N GLY A 189 -31.67 18.11 -10.13
CA GLY A 189 -33.04 17.96 -9.62
C GLY A 189 -33.47 19.11 -8.72
N ALA A 190 -32.57 19.63 -7.88
CA ALA A 190 -32.80 20.80 -7.05
C ALA A 190 -32.98 22.08 -7.89
N ALA A 191 -32.18 22.28 -8.94
CA ALA A 191 -32.35 23.41 -9.86
C ALA A 191 -33.73 23.37 -10.58
N GLN A 192 -34.20 22.19 -10.98
CA GLN A 192 -35.55 22.03 -11.54
C GLN A 192 -36.65 22.28 -10.48
N ALA A 193 -36.46 21.82 -9.24
CA ALA A 193 -37.37 22.11 -8.15
C ALA A 193 -37.46 23.62 -7.85
N LEU A 194 -36.34 24.34 -7.94
CA LEU A 194 -36.27 25.80 -7.75
C LEU A 194 -37.09 26.55 -8.81
N ASP A 195 -36.98 26.18 -10.09
CA ASP A 195 -37.79 26.78 -11.16
C ASP A 195 -39.29 26.48 -10.97
N ASN A 196 -39.63 25.22 -10.67
CA ASN A 196 -41.00 24.83 -10.34
C ASN A 196 -41.58 25.68 -9.19
N THR A 197 -40.84 25.86 -8.09
CA THR A 197 -41.25 26.70 -6.96
C THR A 197 -41.40 28.17 -7.36
N THR A 198 -40.49 28.68 -8.19
CA THR A 198 -40.56 30.06 -8.74
C THR A 198 -41.80 30.26 -9.61
N ASN A 199 -42.23 29.22 -10.33
CA ASN A 199 -43.44 29.25 -11.15
C ASN A 199 -44.73 29.09 -10.30
N VAL A 200 -44.66 28.41 -9.15
CA VAL A 200 -45.73 28.43 -8.13
C VAL A 200 -45.88 29.82 -7.50
N GLN A 201 -44.78 30.50 -7.13
CA GLN A 201 -44.82 31.89 -6.62
C GLN A 201 -45.55 32.82 -7.61
N LYS A 202 -45.12 32.87 -8.89
CA LYS A 202 -45.78 33.65 -9.95
C LYS A 202 -47.27 33.29 -10.13
N SER A 203 -47.60 32.00 -10.06
CA SER A 203 -49.00 31.55 -10.17
C SER A 203 -49.85 32.05 -8.99
N THR A 204 -49.25 32.12 -7.81
CA THR A 204 -49.88 32.58 -6.57
C THR A 204 -50.05 34.09 -6.53
N GLU A 205 -49.09 34.87 -7.06
CA GLU A 205 -49.24 36.31 -7.30
C GLU A 205 -50.43 36.62 -8.23
N ASN A 206 -50.55 35.88 -9.34
CA ASN A 206 -51.67 36.01 -10.27
C ASN A 206 -53.02 35.62 -9.62
N LEU A 207 -53.04 34.57 -8.79
CA LEU A 207 -54.24 34.19 -8.02
C LEU A 207 -54.63 35.28 -7.01
N GLN A 208 -53.67 35.90 -6.32
CA GLN A 208 -53.93 37.01 -5.38
C GLN A 208 -54.55 38.21 -6.11
N ALA A 209 -54.01 38.59 -7.28
CA ALA A 209 -54.57 39.67 -8.10
C ALA A 209 -55.99 39.34 -8.63
N ALA A 210 -56.26 38.08 -8.97
CA ALA A 210 -57.59 37.62 -9.34
C ALA A 210 -58.58 37.68 -8.16
N VAL A 211 -58.16 37.24 -6.97
CA VAL A 211 -58.94 37.31 -5.72
C VAL A 211 -59.28 38.75 -5.33
N ASP A 212 -58.33 39.69 -5.44
CA ASP A 212 -58.60 41.12 -5.22
C ASP A 212 -59.56 41.70 -6.27
N THR A 213 -59.46 41.27 -7.52
CA THR A 213 -60.38 41.67 -8.60
C THR A 213 -61.80 41.18 -8.33
N ILE A 214 -61.97 39.92 -7.92
CA ILE A 214 -63.26 39.32 -7.56
C ILE A 214 -63.84 40.01 -6.31
N THR A 215 -63.01 40.33 -5.31
CA THR A 215 -63.43 41.06 -4.09
C THR A 215 -64.12 42.37 -4.47
N ARG A 216 -63.48 43.19 -5.31
CA ARG A 216 -64.05 44.45 -5.81
C ARG A 216 -65.33 44.27 -6.65
N GLN A 217 -65.42 43.18 -7.42
CA GLN A 217 -66.63 42.85 -8.17
C GLN A 217 -67.79 42.44 -7.24
N MET A 218 -67.52 41.78 -6.11
CA MET A 218 -68.54 41.46 -5.10
C MET A 218 -69.00 42.68 -4.31
N GLU A 219 -68.11 43.64 -4.05
CA GLU A 219 -68.47 44.96 -3.49
C GLU A 219 -69.44 45.69 -4.44
N GLN A 220 -69.07 45.85 -5.71
CA GLN A 220 -69.92 46.47 -6.74
C GLN A 220 -71.25 45.72 -6.95
N SER A 221 -71.23 44.38 -6.90
CA SER A 221 -72.46 43.58 -7.00
C SER A 221 -73.37 43.77 -5.78
N THR A 222 -72.81 44.00 -4.59
CA THR A 222 -73.58 44.32 -3.37
C THR A 222 -74.25 45.70 -3.50
N GLU A 223 -73.51 46.70 -4.00
CA GLU A 223 -74.02 48.06 -4.26
C GLU A 223 -75.19 48.07 -5.26
N LEU A 224 -75.02 47.42 -6.42
CA LEU A 224 -76.08 47.27 -7.43
C LEU A 224 -77.31 46.50 -6.92
N THR A 225 -77.10 45.52 -6.03
CA THR A 225 -78.20 44.77 -5.41
C THR A 225 -78.99 45.67 -4.45
N GLN A 226 -78.31 46.52 -3.68
CA GLN A 226 -78.94 47.48 -2.77
C GLN A 226 -79.67 48.62 -3.50
N GLU A 227 -79.14 49.07 -4.65
CA GLU A 227 -79.84 49.98 -5.56
C GLU A 227 -81.14 49.33 -6.09
N ALA A 228 -81.07 48.07 -6.55
CA ALA A 228 -82.23 47.34 -7.05
C ALA A 228 -83.33 47.12 -5.99
N VAL A 229 -82.98 46.91 -4.71
CA VAL A 229 -83.96 46.92 -3.59
C VAL A 229 -84.67 48.27 -3.52
N THR A 230 -83.91 49.36 -3.57
CA THR A 230 -84.43 50.73 -3.44
C THR A 230 -85.42 51.06 -4.57
N ILE A 231 -85.04 50.77 -5.82
CA ILE A 231 -85.89 50.94 -7.01
C ILE A 231 -87.16 50.07 -6.91
N SER A 232 -87.04 48.84 -6.40
CA SER A 232 -88.19 47.95 -6.21
C SER A 232 -89.20 48.52 -5.22
N ASP A 233 -88.74 49.09 -4.11
CA ASP A 233 -89.59 49.66 -3.06
C ASP A 233 -90.25 50.98 -3.48
N GLU A 234 -89.53 51.83 -4.23
CA GLU A 234 -90.11 53.01 -4.88
C GLU A 234 -91.18 52.65 -5.93
N THR A 235 -90.92 51.59 -6.71
CA THR A 235 -91.89 51.09 -7.69
C THR A 235 -93.12 50.49 -6.98
N GLN A 236 -92.93 49.70 -5.93
CA GLN A 236 -94.04 49.15 -5.14
C GLN A 236 -94.92 50.25 -4.55
N LYS A 237 -94.32 51.31 -3.98
CA LYS A 237 -95.04 52.48 -3.47
C LYS A 237 -95.82 53.21 -4.57
N THR A 238 -95.23 53.34 -5.76
CA THR A 238 -95.87 53.99 -6.91
C THR A 238 -97.08 53.19 -7.41
N ILE A 239 -96.99 51.85 -7.45
CA ILE A 239 -98.10 50.99 -7.84
C ILE A 239 -99.20 50.93 -6.77
N GLY A 240 -98.86 50.97 -5.47
CA GLY A 240 -99.86 51.12 -4.40
C GLY A 240 -100.69 52.41 -4.53
N GLY A 241 -100.06 53.53 -4.89
CA GLY A 241 -100.78 54.77 -5.19
C GLY A 241 -101.69 54.70 -6.43
N LEU A 242 -101.39 53.83 -7.39
CA LEU A 242 -102.27 53.52 -8.53
C LEU A 242 -103.45 52.63 -8.11
N GLU A 243 -103.26 51.74 -7.13
CA GLU A 243 -104.32 50.91 -6.55
C GLU A 243 -105.35 51.77 -5.81
N GLU A 244 -104.88 52.65 -4.91
CA GLU A 244 -105.71 53.63 -4.20
C GLU A 244 -106.48 54.54 -5.17
N ALA A 245 -105.82 55.05 -6.21
CA ALA A 245 -106.46 55.89 -7.22
C ALA A 245 -107.51 55.13 -8.05
N ALA A 246 -107.23 53.89 -8.47
CA ALA A 246 -108.17 53.05 -9.20
C ALA A 246 -109.38 52.62 -8.35
N GLN A 247 -109.21 52.46 -7.04
CA GLN A 247 -110.30 52.21 -6.11
C GLN A 247 -111.19 53.45 -5.93
N GLY A 248 -110.59 54.64 -5.71
CA GLY A 248 -111.33 55.90 -5.61
C GLY A 248 -112.12 56.26 -6.87
N ILE A 249 -111.58 55.93 -8.06
CA ILE A 249 -112.34 56.04 -9.33
C ILE A 249 -113.56 55.11 -9.33
N GLY A 250 -113.44 53.88 -8.83
CA GLY A 250 -114.58 52.95 -8.69
C GLY A 250 -115.69 53.49 -7.79
N GLU A 251 -115.34 54.12 -6.66
CA GLU A 251 -116.32 54.77 -5.77
C GLU A 251 -117.07 55.92 -6.47
N ILE A 252 -116.35 56.74 -7.23
CA ILE A 252 -116.94 57.83 -8.04
C ILE A 252 -117.88 57.27 -9.11
N ILE A 253 -117.49 56.20 -9.82
CA ILE A 253 -118.33 55.54 -10.83
C ILE A 253 -119.63 55.01 -10.19
N GLY A 254 -119.54 54.40 -9.01
CA GLY A 254 -120.70 53.96 -8.24
C GLY A 254 -121.65 55.12 -7.88
N LEU A 255 -121.11 56.27 -7.49
CA LEU A 255 -121.91 57.48 -7.21
C LEU A 255 -122.61 58.01 -8.48
N ILE A 256 -121.90 58.10 -9.61
CA ILE A 256 -122.50 58.58 -10.87
C ILE A 256 -123.57 57.58 -11.37
N SER A 257 -123.36 56.27 -11.19
CA SER A 257 -124.36 55.24 -11.52
C SER A 257 -125.67 55.46 -10.75
N ASN A 258 -125.57 55.75 -9.46
CA ASN A 258 -126.74 56.09 -8.63
C ASN A 258 -127.44 57.37 -9.12
N ILE A 259 -126.68 58.41 -9.51
CA ILE A 259 -127.24 59.66 -10.05
C ILE A 259 -127.93 59.43 -11.40
N ALA A 260 -127.34 58.63 -12.30
CA ALA A 260 -127.93 58.30 -13.60
C ALA A 260 -129.25 57.52 -13.43
N ASN A 261 -129.27 56.53 -12.53
CA ASN A 261 -130.47 55.75 -12.21
C ASN A 261 -131.57 56.62 -11.55
N GLN A 262 -131.23 57.53 -10.65
CA GLN A 262 -132.17 58.52 -10.11
C GLN A 262 -132.72 59.45 -11.20
N THR A 263 -131.86 59.92 -12.11
CA THR A 263 -132.25 60.78 -13.24
C THR A 263 -133.21 60.06 -14.19
N ASN A 264 -132.95 58.80 -14.50
CA ASN A 264 -133.84 57.94 -15.30
C ASN A 264 -135.22 57.78 -14.64
N LEU A 265 -135.29 57.57 -13.33
CA LEU A 265 -136.55 57.49 -12.58
C LEU A 265 -137.30 58.83 -12.54
N LEU A 266 -136.61 59.95 -12.34
CA LEU A 266 -137.20 61.29 -12.40
C LEU A 266 -137.75 61.61 -13.80
N ALA A 267 -137.01 61.28 -14.86
CA ALA A 267 -137.43 61.45 -16.24
C ALA A 267 -138.61 60.54 -16.61
N LEU A 268 -138.65 59.31 -16.10
CA LEU A 268 -139.80 58.42 -16.24
C LEU A 268 -141.06 59.00 -15.58
N ASN A 269 -140.95 59.50 -14.34
CA ASN A 269 -142.05 60.14 -13.63
C ASN A 269 -142.54 61.41 -14.36
N ALA A 270 -141.63 62.23 -14.88
CA ALA A 270 -141.97 63.39 -15.69
C ALA A 270 -142.67 63.01 -17.01
N THR A 271 -142.26 61.90 -17.64
CA THR A 271 -142.91 61.37 -18.86
C THR A 271 -144.34 60.92 -18.58
N ILE A 272 -144.58 60.27 -17.42
CA ILE A 272 -145.91 59.82 -16.98
C ILE A 272 -146.84 61.01 -16.76
N GLU A 273 -146.40 62.02 -16.01
CA GLU A 273 -147.24 63.19 -15.71
C GLU A 273 -147.44 64.10 -16.94
N ALA A 274 -146.46 64.18 -17.85
CA ALA A 274 -146.61 64.84 -19.14
C ALA A 274 -147.63 64.13 -20.05
N ALA A 275 -147.67 62.79 -20.07
CA ALA A 275 -148.70 62.04 -20.77
C ALA A 275 -150.10 62.26 -20.14
N ARG A 276 -150.16 62.37 -18.80
CA ARG A 276 -151.39 62.68 -18.04
C ARG A 276 -151.95 64.07 -18.34
N ALA A 277 -151.09 65.04 -18.69
CA ALA A 277 -151.49 66.39 -19.11
C ALA A 277 -151.98 66.48 -20.58
N GLY A 278 -151.96 65.39 -21.34
CA GLY A 278 -152.49 65.33 -22.71
C GLY A 278 -151.78 66.26 -23.69
N GLU A 279 -152.54 66.95 -24.56
CA GLU A 279 -152.01 67.89 -25.56
C GLU A 279 -151.07 68.95 -24.96
N ALA A 280 -151.41 69.49 -23.78
CA ALA A 280 -150.61 70.51 -23.10
C ALA A 280 -149.25 69.96 -22.59
N GLY A 281 -149.15 68.65 -22.36
CA GLY A 281 -147.93 68.00 -21.88
C GLY A 281 -146.92 67.64 -22.97
N LYS A 282 -147.26 67.69 -24.27
CA LYS A 282 -146.42 67.18 -25.37
C LYS A 282 -144.98 67.70 -25.37
N GLY A 283 -144.77 69.00 -25.15
CA GLY A 283 -143.42 69.58 -25.08
C GLY A 283 -142.58 69.03 -23.92
N PHE A 284 -143.21 68.87 -22.75
CA PHE A 284 -142.58 68.24 -21.59
C PHE A 284 -142.30 66.75 -21.80
N ALA A 285 -143.18 66.02 -22.48
CA ALA A 285 -143.00 64.60 -22.78
C ALA A 285 -141.77 64.34 -23.67
N VAL A 286 -141.51 65.22 -24.66
CA VAL A 286 -140.29 65.13 -25.50
C VAL A 286 -139.03 65.35 -24.65
N VAL A 287 -138.99 66.41 -23.84
CA VAL A 287 -137.83 66.70 -22.97
C VAL A 287 -137.60 65.58 -21.95
N ALA A 288 -138.67 65.06 -21.33
CA ALA A 288 -138.58 63.96 -20.38
C ALA A 288 -138.09 62.65 -21.04
N SER A 289 -138.51 62.37 -22.28
CA SER A 289 -137.99 61.24 -23.05
C SER A 289 -136.51 61.39 -23.40
N GLU A 290 -136.07 62.61 -23.76
CA GLU A 290 -134.66 62.90 -24.09
C GLU A 290 -133.74 62.75 -22.86
N VAL A 291 -134.15 63.32 -21.71
CA VAL A 291 -133.43 63.15 -20.43
C VAL A 291 -133.39 61.68 -20.02
N LYS A 292 -134.46 60.90 -20.27
CA LYS A 292 -134.47 59.45 -20.03
C LYS A 292 -133.48 58.72 -20.94
N GLY A 293 -133.39 59.10 -22.21
CA GLY A 293 -132.42 58.58 -23.17
C GLY A 293 -130.98 58.84 -22.74
N LEU A 294 -130.67 60.11 -22.41
CA LEU A 294 -129.36 60.53 -21.90
C LEU A 294 -128.99 59.81 -20.59
N ALA A 295 -129.93 59.64 -19.66
CA ALA A 295 -129.69 58.89 -18.43
C ALA A 295 -129.38 57.40 -18.71
N SER A 296 -130.12 56.76 -19.63
CA SER A 296 -129.86 55.37 -20.01
C SER A 296 -128.53 55.20 -20.75
N GLN A 297 -128.14 56.16 -21.59
CA GLN A 297 -126.83 56.18 -22.25
C GLN A 297 -125.71 56.38 -21.23
N THR A 298 -125.93 57.24 -20.23
CA THR A 298 -124.97 57.46 -19.12
C THR A 298 -124.75 56.17 -18.32
N THR A 299 -125.82 55.44 -17.98
CA THR A 299 -125.70 54.13 -17.30
C THR A 299 -124.94 53.09 -18.16
N GLN A 300 -125.09 53.08 -19.49
CA GLN A 300 -124.31 52.20 -20.35
C GLN A 300 -122.82 52.55 -20.32
N SER A 301 -122.45 53.81 -20.57
CA SER A 301 -121.04 54.23 -20.56
C SER A 301 -120.37 54.06 -19.20
N ILE A 302 -121.15 54.13 -18.10
CA ILE A 302 -120.69 53.78 -16.75
C ILE A 302 -120.33 52.30 -16.64
N GLY A 303 -121.09 51.40 -17.26
CA GLY A 303 -120.75 49.97 -17.36
C GLY A 303 -119.43 49.76 -18.10
N ASP A 304 -119.28 50.38 -19.28
CA ASP A 304 -118.07 50.29 -20.12
C ASP A 304 -116.83 50.79 -19.36
N ILE A 305 -116.95 51.90 -18.61
CA ILE A 305 -115.86 52.45 -17.77
C ILE A 305 -115.59 51.54 -16.55
N THR A 306 -116.61 50.89 -15.99
CA THR A 306 -116.43 49.95 -14.86
C THR A 306 -115.56 48.77 -15.28
N GLU A 307 -115.83 48.14 -16.43
CA GLU A 307 -115.02 47.04 -16.98
C GLU A 307 -113.56 47.47 -17.20
N HIS A 308 -113.35 48.69 -17.70
CA HIS A 308 -112.00 49.25 -17.86
C HIS A 308 -111.27 49.48 -16.52
N VAL A 309 -111.97 49.90 -15.47
CA VAL A 309 -111.38 50.12 -14.13
C VAL A 309 -111.08 48.81 -13.41
N GLU A 310 -111.96 47.82 -13.48
CA GLU A 310 -111.67 46.45 -13.00
C GLU A 310 -110.46 45.85 -13.76
N GLY A 311 -110.40 46.07 -15.08
CA GLY A 311 -109.26 45.69 -15.92
C GLY A 311 -107.95 46.42 -15.59
N ILE A 312 -107.99 47.59 -14.96
CA ILE A 312 -106.83 48.30 -14.43
C ILE A 312 -106.44 47.72 -13.06
N GLN A 313 -107.41 47.57 -12.14
CA GLN A 313 -107.19 47.02 -10.79
C GLN A 313 -106.55 45.62 -10.84
N MET A 314 -107.03 44.73 -11.73
CA MET A 314 -106.43 43.40 -11.93
C MET A 314 -104.96 43.48 -12.41
N LYS A 315 -104.61 44.45 -13.25
CA LYS A 315 -103.22 44.63 -13.75
C LYS A 315 -102.31 45.23 -12.67
N VAL A 316 -102.84 46.15 -11.86
CA VAL A 316 -102.15 46.72 -10.70
C VAL A 316 -101.82 45.62 -9.69
N ALA A 317 -102.80 44.81 -9.28
CA ALA A 317 -102.59 43.69 -8.35
C ALA A 317 -101.60 42.63 -8.90
N ALA A 318 -101.62 42.37 -10.21
CA ALA A 318 -100.63 41.51 -10.86
C ALA A 318 -99.20 42.11 -10.79
N ALA A 319 -99.06 43.41 -11.03
CA ALA A 319 -97.77 44.10 -10.97
C ALA A 319 -97.19 44.15 -9.54
N VAL A 320 -98.01 44.37 -8.51
CA VAL A 320 -97.58 44.26 -7.10
C VAL A 320 -96.99 42.88 -6.81
N LYS A 321 -97.68 41.81 -7.26
CA LYS A 321 -97.23 40.42 -7.09
C LYS A 321 -95.92 40.12 -7.82
N ASP A 322 -95.70 40.71 -8.98
CA ASP A 322 -94.45 40.52 -9.72
C ASP A 322 -93.28 41.34 -9.14
N ILE A 323 -93.51 42.52 -8.56
CA ILE A 323 -92.49 43.25 -7.78
C ILE A 323 -92.10 42.46 -6.53
N ASP A 324 -93.06 41.88 -5.81
CA ASP A 324 -92.83 40.99 -4.67
C ASP A 324 -92.05 39.70 -5.08
N ARG A 325 -92.17 39.24 -6.33
CA ARG A 325 -91.31 38.18 -6.90
C ARG A 325 -89.90 38.68 -7.27
N ILE A 326 -89.77 39.92 -7.74
CA ILE A 326 -88.48 40.57 -8.02
C ILE A 326 -87.71 40.76 -6.70
N LYS A 327 -88.32 41.32 -5.66
CA LYS A 327 -87.69 41.53 -4.33
C LYS A 327 -87.11 40.23 -3.76
N ARG A 328 -87.90 39.16 -3.69
CA ARG A 328 -87.43 37.81 -3.28
C ARG A 328 -86.36 37.19 -4.19
N SER A 329 -86.15 37.72 -5.39
CA SER A 329 -85.06 37.30 -6.28
C SER A 329 -83.79 38.10 -6.00
N ILE A 330 -83.92 39.39 -5.72
CA ILE A 330 -82.84 40.28 -5.26
C ILE A 330 -82.30 39.80 -3.89
N ASP A 331 -83.18 39.44 -2.94
CA ASP A 331 -82.79 38.88 -1.63
C ASP A 331 -81.90 37.62 -1.77
N LYS A 332 -82.17 36.78 -2.77
CA LYS A 332 -81.38 35.58 -3.07
C LYS A 332 -80.03 35.89 -3.72
N VAL A 333 -79.97 36.93 -4.57
CA VAL A 333 -78.71 37.43 -5.14
C VAL A 333 -77.82 38.03 -4.04
N GLN A 334 -78.41 38.74 -3.07
CA GLN A 334 -77.68 39.24 -1.90
C GLN A 334 -77.10 38.08 -1.08
N ALA A 335 -77.93 37.13 -0.66
CA ALA A 335 -77.48 35.97 0.12
C ALA A 335 -76.42 35.13 -0.61
N SER A 336 -76.50 35.00 -1.94
CA SER A 336 -75.45 34.34 -2.74
C SER A 336 -74.15 35.15 -2.78
N SER A 337 -74.23 36.47 -2.89
CA SER A 337 -73.06 37.38 -2.84
C SER A 337 -72.36 37.31 -1.49
N ASP A 338 -73.12 37.20 -0.39
CA ASP A 338 -72.59 37.07 0.96
C ASP A 338 -71.77 35.77 1.15
N VAL A 339 -72.29 34.63 0.65
CA VAL A 339 -71.55 33.35 0.66
C VAL A 339 -70.29 33.41 -0.20
N ILE A 340 -70.37 34.00 -1.40
CA ILE A 340 -69.20 34.16 -2.27
C ILE A 340 -68.13 35.04 -1.61
N ARG A 341 -68.51 36.10 -0.88
CA ARG A 341 -67.57 36.95 -0.13
C ARG A 341 -66.82 36.17 0.95
N GLU A 342 -67.47 35.23 1.63
CA GLU A 342 -66.82 34.34 2.60
C GLU A 342 -65.83 33.37 1.93
N GLU A 343 -66.24 32.71 0.84
CA GLU A 343 -65.39 31.81 0.06
C GLU A 343 -64.15 32.54 -0.51
N VAL A 344 -64.32 33.75 -1.06
CA VAL A 344 -63.22 34.59 -1.55
C VAL A 344 -62.26 34.98 -0.41
N THR A 345 -62.77 35.21 0.79
CA THR A 345 -61.95 35.48 1.98
C THR A 345 -61.15 34.25 2.40
N ARG A 346 -61.75 33.05 2.39
CA ARG A 346 -61.05 31.78 2.65
C ARG A 346 -60.03 31.45 1.56
N GLN A 347 -60.36 31.70 0.29
CA GLN A 347 -59.44 31.54 -0.84
C GLN A 347 -58.24 32.50 -0.73
N ARG A 348 -58.43 33.73 -0.26
CA ARG A 348 -57.34 34.68 0.00
C ARG A 348 -56.34 34.16 1.04
N ALA A 349 -56.84 33.59 2.14
CA ALA A 349 -55.99 32.99 3.16
C ALA A 349 -55.19 31.82 2.60
N ALA A 350 -55.85 30.86 1.94
CA ALA A 350 -55.19 29.71 1.32
C ALA A 350 -54.16 30.11 0.24
N THR A 351 -54.42 31.18 -0.52
CA THR A 351 -53.46 31.72 -1.51
C THR A 351 -52.19 32.24 -0.83
N ARG A 352 -52.30 32.93 0.31
CA ARG A 352 -51.14 33.34 1.12
C ARG A 352 -50.40 32.13 1.69
N ASP A 353 -51.11 31.15 2.25
CA ASP A 353 -50.48 29.95 2.83
C ASP A 353 -49.69 29.13 1.78
N ILE A 354 -50.12 29.17 0.51
CA ILE A 354 -49.38 28.60 -0.62
C ILE A 354 -48.12 29.40 -0.94
N ALA A 355 -48.17 30.74 -0.95
CA ALA A 355 -46.99 31.59 -1.16
C ALA A 355 -45.92 31.35 -0.08
N ASP A 356 -46.32 31.45 1.20
CA ASP A 356 -45.48 31.16 2.36
C ASP A 356 -44.88 29.74 2.32
N SER A 357 -45.59 28.77 1.73
CA SER A 357 -45.11 27.40 1.54
C SER A 357 -44.13 27.26 0.38
N ALA A 358 -44.30 28.03 -0.69
CA ALA A 358 -43.36 28.10 -1.79
C ALA A 358 -42.02 28.74 -1.34
N ASP A 359 -42.06 29.82 -0.56
CA ASP A 359 -40.85 30.46 0.00
C ASP A 359 -40.05 29.48 0.89
N ARG A 360 -40.74 28.73 1.76
CA ARG A 360 -40.12 27.65 2.56
C ARG A 360 -39.53 26.54 1.68
N ALA A 361 -40.22 26.14 0.61
CA ALA A 361 -39.70 25.14 -0.32
C ALA A 361 -38.45 25.65 -1.07
N GLN A 362 -38.44 26.92 -1.49
CA GLN A 362 -37.31 27.57 -2.15
C GLN A 362 -36.05 27.55 -1.25
N ALA A 363 -36.19 27.94 0.01
CA ALA A 363 -35.09 27.88 0.99
C ALA A 363 -34.59 26.44 1.22
N SER A 364 -35.50 25.46 1.30
CA SER A 364 -35.16 24.03 1.43
C SER A 364 -34.37 23.51 0.22
N VAL A 365 -34.81 23.84 -0.99
CA VAL A 365 -34.13 23.49 -2.25
C VAL A 365 -32.75 24.13 -2.37
N GLN A 366 -32.57 25.35 -1.88
CA GLN A 366 -31.25 26.00 -1.79
C GLN A 366 -30.31 25.25 -0.83
N MET A 367 -30.79 24.84 0.34
CA MET A 367 -29.99 24.03 1.29
C MET A 367 -29.60 22.67 0.69
N VAL A 368 -30.50 21.98 -0.02
CA VAL A 368 -30.18 20.74 -0.75
C VAL A 368 -29.13 20.98 -1.84
N THR A 369 -29.21 22.10 -2.55
CA THR A 369 -28.23 22.49 -3.58
C THR A 369 -26.84 22.75 -2.99
N MET A 370 -26.76 23.34 -1.79
CA MET A 370 -25.50 23.51 -1.06
C MET A 370 -24.93 22.16 -0.60
N GLY A 371 -25.74 21.33 0.09
CA GLY A 371 -25.30 20.01 0.55
C GLY A 371 -24.81 19.10 -0.58
N ALA A 372 -25.41 19.17 -1.77
CA ALA A 372 -24.92 18.46 -2.95
C ALA A 372 -23.52 18.93 -3.40
N ARG A 373 -23.24 20.24 -3.35
CA ARG A 373 -21.89 20.78 -3.66
C ARG A 373 -20.86 20.39 -2.60
N ASP A 374 -21.25 20.38 -1.33
CA ASP A 374 -20.38 19.98 -0.23
C ASP A 374 -20.00 18.48 -0.36
N ILE A 375 -20.97 17.62 -0.65
CA ILE A 375 -20.74 16.18 -0.91
C ILE A 375 -19.87 15.97 -2.15
N SER A 376 -20.11 16.70 -3.25
CA SER A 376 -19.27 16.64 -4.46
C SER A 376 -17.83 17.10 -4.18
N THR A 377 -17.65 18.10 -3.31
CA THR A 377 -16.32 18.57 -2.85
C THR A 377 -15.60 17.51 -2.02
N VAL A 378 -16.29 16.83 -1.10
CA VAL A 378 -15.74 15.71 -0.32
C VAL A 378 -15.38 14.52 -1.23
N ALA A 379 -16.21 14.21 -2.22
CA ALA A 379 -15.92 13.17 -3.20
C ALA A 379 -14.66 13.49 -4.04
N SER A 380 -14.47 14.75 -4.42
CA SER A 380 -13.24 15.22 -5.07
C SER A 380 -12.02 15.09 -4.14
N GLY A 381 -12.16 15.45 -2.86
CA GLY A 381 -11.11 15.26 -1.84
C GLY A 381 -10.68 13.80 -1.67
N ASN A 382 -11.62 12.86 -1.71
CA ASN A 382 -11.32 11.42 -1.65
C ASN A 382 -10.46 10.93 -2.84
N ALA A 383 -10.54 11.56 -4.01
CA ALA A 383 -9.68 11.21 -5.14
C ALA A 383 -8.21 11.62 -4.90
N THR A 384 -7.97 12.73 -4.19
CA THR A 384 -6.63 13.13 -3.73
C THR A 384 -6.09 12.13 -2.71
N ILE A 385 -6.91 11.72 -1.73
CA ILE A 385 -6.53 10.72 -0.72
C ILE A 385 -6.17 9.37 -1.36
N VAL A 386 -6.91 8.94 -2.39
CA VAL A 386 -6.54 7.74 -3.17
C VAL A 386 -5.18 7.91 -3.85
N LYS A 387 -4.89 9.06 -4.44
CA LYS A 387 -3.57 9.31 -5.03
C LYS A 387 -2.46 9.17 -3.99
N GLU A 388 -2.64 9.74 -2.80
CA GLU A 388 -1.68 9.62 -1.69
C GLU A 388 -1.48 8.14 -1.26
N ILE A 389 -2.55 7.34 -1.20
CA ILE A 389 -2.46 5.90 -0.89
C ILE A 389 -1.69 5.14 -1.97
N ASN A 390 -1.91 5.46 -3.25
CA ASN A 390 -1.17 4.83 -4.36
C ASN A 390 0.32 5.23 -4.32
N ASP A 391 0.61 6.52 -4.19
CA ASP A 391 1.99 7.05 -4.09
C ASP A 391 2.76 6.41 -2.92
N ILE A 392 2.10 6.22 -1.75
CA ILE A 392 2.65 5.50 -0.59
C ILE A 392 2.87 4.01 -0.89
N SER A 393 1.94 3.36 -1.61
CA SER A 393 2.02 1.93 -1.92
C SER A 393 3.12 1.60 -2.93
N GLU A 394 3.39 2.49 -3.89
CA GLU A 394 4.53 2.38 -4.80
C GLU A 394 5.88 2.53 -4.05
N GLU A 395 6.00 3.52 -3.16
CA GLU A 395 7.21 3.69 -2.34
C GLU A 395 7.43 2.51 -1.38
N LEU A 396 6.36 1.97 -0.78
CA LEU A 396 6.42 0.79 0.08
C LEU A 396 6.92 -0.44 -0.68
N ALA A 397 6.40 -0.68 -1.90
CA ALA A 397 6.89 -1.73 -2.78
C ALA A 397 8.37 -1.54 -3.16
N ARG A 398 8.80 -0.29 -3.42
CA ARG A 398 10.20 0.05 -3.71
C ARG A 398 11.12 -0.22 -2.51
N GLN A 399 10.68 0.11 -1.30
CA GLN A 399 11.43 -0.17 -0.07
C GLN A 399 11.53 -1.67 0.22
N VAL A 400 10.47 -2.44 -0.01
CA VAL A 400 10.50 -3.92 0.10
C VAL A 400 11.55 -4.54 -0.82
N GLN A 401 11.63 -4.10 -2.09
CA GLN A 401 12.65 -4.60 -3.02
C GLN A 401 14.08 -4.19 -2.60
N LEU A 402 14.24 -2.98 -2.06
CA LEU A 402 15.53 -2.53 -1.53
C LEU A 402 15.97 -3.33 -0.29
N ILE A 403 15.05 -3.64 0.62
CA ILE A 403 15.31 -4.50 1.80
C ILE A 403 15.71 -5.91 1.35
N ARG A 404 14.95 -6.53 0.43
CA ARG A 404 15.30 -7.84 -0.14
C ARG A 404 16.71 -7.84 -0.77
N LYS A 405 17.03 -6.83 -1.57
CA LYS A 405 18.36 -6.70 -2.17
C LYS A 405 19.46 -6.57 -1.11
N ASN A 406 19.33 -5.59 -0.21
CA ASN A 406 20.34 -5.34 0.82
C ASN A 406 20.57 -6.57 1.71
N MET A 407 19.53 -7.35 1.99
CA MET A 407 19.64 -8.61 2.75
C MET A 407 20.37 -9.70 1.96
N MET A 408 20.11 -9.87 0.66
CA MET A 408 20.90 -10.76 -0.19
C MET A 408 22.38 -10.33 -0.24
N ASP A 409 22.66 -9.03 -0.38
CA ASP A 409 24.02 -8.49 -0.37
C ASP A 409 24.73 -8.73 0.99
N ILE A 410 24.02 -8.55 2.12
CA ILE A 410 24.55 -8.81 3.48
C ILE A 410 24.83 -10.30 3.69
N VAL A 411 23.90 -11.19 3.34
CA VAL A 411 24.07 -12.65 3.49
C VAL A 411 25.23 -13.13 2.63
N ASN A 412 25.31 -12.72 1.36
CA ASN A 412 26.42 -13.07 0.47
C ASN A 412 27.78 -12.61 1.03
N CYS A 413 27.88 -11.37 1.54
CA CYS A 413 29.11 -10.89 2.17
C CYS A 413 29.49 -11.70 3.42
N ALA A 414 28.54 -11.94 4.33
CA ALA A 414 28.77 -12.66 5.58
C ALA A 414 29.18 -14.13 5.36
N LEU A 415 28.72 -14.76 4.27
CA LEU A 415 29.09 -16.12 3.89
C LEU A 415 30.49 -16.23 3.26
N VAL A 416 30.95 -15.19 2.55
CA VAL A 416 32.24 -15.17 1.84
C VAL A 416 33.40 -14.73 2.74
N GLU A 417 33.16 -13.96 3.80
CA GLU A 417 34.24 -13.28 4.53
C GLU A 417 35.20 -14.21 5.31
N ASN A 418 34.84 -15.48 5.53
CA ASN A 418 35.70 -16.49 6.16
C ASN A 418 36.55 -17.32 5.17
N ASP A 419 36.44 -17.11 3.85
CA ASP A 419 37.47 -17.56 2.91
C ASP A 419 37.60 -16.62 1.69
N ARG A 420 38.49 -15.61 1.83
CA ARG A 420 38.89 -14.72 0.73
C ARG A 420 40.02 -15.30 -0.15
N ARG A 421 40.45 -16.56 0.03
CA ARG A 421 41.60 -17.16 -0.68
C ARG A 421 41.15 -18.08 -1.83
N ASN A 422 40.30 -17.56 -2.71
CA ASN A 422 39.67 -18.30 -3.81
C ASN A 422 40.66 -18.93 -4.84
N THR A 423 41.97 -18.64 -4.74
CA THR A 423 43.05 -19.31 -5.50
C THR A 423 44.31 -19.39 -4.63
N GLU A 424 45.05 -20.50 -4.73
CA GLU A 424 46.37 -20.64 -4.10
C GLU A 424 47.41 -19.75 -4.80
N ARG A 425 48.35 -19.17 -4.04
CA ARG A 425 49.40 -18.26 -4.56
C ARG A 425 50.78 -18.88 -4.43
N HIS A 426 51.45 -19.08 -5.57
CA HIS A 426 52.81 -19.57 -5.65
C HIS A 426 53.79 -18.40 -5.73
N ARG A 427 54.86 -18.41 -4.93
CA ARG A 427 55.92 -17.40 -5.00
C ARG A 427 56.86 -17.66 -6.17
N THR A 428 57.36 -16.60 -6.79
CA THR A 428 58.41 -16.65 -7.79
C THR A 428 59.34 -15.44 -7.63
N SER A 429 60.38 -15.33 -8.45
CA SER A 429 61.22 -14.14 -8.55
C SER A 429 61.42 -13.68 -10.00
N SER A 430 60.62 -14.25 -10.92
CA SER A 430 60.76 -14.08 -12.37
C SER A 430 60.55 -12.63 -12.79
N THR A 431 61.50 -12.07 -13.55
CA THR A 431 61.30 -10.81 -14.26
C THR A 431 60.35 -11.00 -15.45
N SER A 432 59.53 -9.99 -15.70
CA SER A 432 58.61 -9.88 -16.83
C SER A 432 58.49 -8.40 -17.23
N THR A 433 57.84 -8.13 -18.35
CA THR A 433 57.67 -6.77 -18.87
C THR A 433 56.19 -6.42 -18.89
N ILE A 434 55.84 -5.21 -18.42
CA ILE A 434 54.47 -4.68 -18.51
C ILE A 434 54.40 -3.42 -19.38
N ILE A 435 53.25 -3.18 -19.98
CA ILE A 435 52.88 -1.94 -20.67
C ILE A 435 51.56 -1.47 -20.06
N MET A 436 51.52 -0.25 -19.51
CA MET A 436 50.29 0.30 -18.90
C MET A 436 49.44 1.03 -19.95
N GLU A 437 48.12 0.99 -19.78
CA GLU A 437 47.20 1.67 -20.69
C GLU A 437 47.46 3.20 -20.66
N GLY A 438 47.71 3.78 -21.84
CA GLY A 438 48.10 5.18 -21.99
C GLY A 438 49.61 5.47 -21.93
N GLN A 439 50.49 4.46 -21.90
CA GLN A 439 51.95 4.65 -21.98
C GLN A 439 52.57 3.80 -23.11
N GLU A 440 53.48 4.40 -23.89
CA GLU A 440 54.21 3.71 -24.97
C GLU A 440 55.47 2.97 -24.47
N ASN A 441 56.01 3.36 -23.31
CA ASN A 441 57.19 2.73 -22.73
C ASN A 441 56.81 1.45 -21.97
N SER A 442 57.54 0.37 -22.25
CA SER A 442 57.49 -0.85 -21.47
C SER A 442 58.35 -0.76 -20.20
N MET A 443 57.91 -1.42 -19.13
CA MET A 443 58.52 -1.38 -17.80
C MET A 443 58.91 -2.77 -17.33
N THR A 444 60.13 -2.93 -16.82
CA THR A 444 60.62 -4.20 -16.28
C THR A 444 60.17 -4.36 -14.83
N VAL A 445 59.58 -5.51 -14.53
CA VAL A 445 59.01 -5.82 -13.22
C VAL A 445 59.39 -7.23 -12.77
N GLN A 446 59.38 -7.47 -11.46
CA GLN A 446 59.54 -8.79 -10.86
C GLN A 446 58.18 -9.31 -10.39
N VAL A 447 57.75 -10.48 -10.87
CA VAL A 447 56.63 -11.21 -10.26
C VAL A 447 57.11 -11.80 -8.93
N VAL A 448 56.37 -11.51 -7.85
CA VAL A 448 56.66 -11.91 -6.47
C VAL A 448 55.81 -13.12 -6.08
N ASP A 449 54.53 -13.10 -6.43
CA ASP A 449 53.65 -14.28 -6.41
C ASP A 449 52.63 -14.24 -7.56
N TYR A 450 52.08 -15.42 -7.88
CA TYR A 450 51.08 -15.62 -8.93
C TYR A 450 50.00 -16.61 -8.51
N SER A 451 48.79 -16.44 -9.05
CA SER A 451 47.69 -17.41 -8.98
C SER A 451 46.83 -17.34 -10.25
N MET A 452 45.82 -18.22 -10.34
CA MET A 452 44.81 -18.16 -11.40
C MET A 452 43.97 -16.87 -11.39
N GLY A 453 43.99 -16.07 -10.31
CA GLY A 453 43.31 -14.78 -10.25
C GLY A 453 44.18 -13.58 -10.62
N GLY A 454 45.51 -13.67 -10.49
CA GLY A 454 46.38 -12.50 -10.68
C GLY A 454 47.75 -12.62 -10.03
N LEU A 455 48.45 -11.50 -9.94
CA LEU A 455 49.88 -11.43 -9.60
C LEU A 455 50.13 -10.40 -8.49
N GLN A 456 51.15 -10.65 -7.66
CA GLN A 456 51.86 -9.59 -6.95
C GLN A 456 53.13 -9.25 -7.74
N ILE A 457 53.29 -7.98 -8.10
CA ILE A 457 54.34 -7.49 -8.99
C ILE A 457 55.11 -6.37 -8.31
N ARG A 458 56.44 -6.49 -8.21
CA ARG A 458 57.36 -5.40 -7.84
C ARG A 458 57.83 -4.66 -9.09
N VAL A 459 57.65 -3.35 -9.15
CA VAL A 459 58.20 -2.50 -10.22
C VAL A 459 59.64 -2.13 -9.89
N ILE A 460 60.52 -2.16 -10.90
CA ILE A 460 61.97 -1.94 -10.70
C ILE A 460 62.32 -0.47 -10.96
N ASP A 461 61.98 0.08 -12.13
CA ASP A 461 61.98 1.52 -12.48
C ASP A 461 61.33 1.69 -13.87
N PRO A 462 60.55 2.75 -14.18
CA PRO A 462 59.88 3.71 -13.29
C PRO A 462 58.50 3.24 -12.82
N MET A 463 58.01 3.83 -11.72
CA MET A 463 56.69 3.54 -11.17
C MET A 463 55.57 4.10 -12.06
N PRO A 464 54.52 3.32 -12.40
CA PRO A 464 53.42 3.82 -13.22
C PRO A 464 52.56 4.88 -12.48
N PRO A 465 51.94 5.83 -13.20
CA PRO A 465 51.06 6.83 -12.60
C PRO A 465 49.86 6.19 -11.89
N LYS A 466 49.47 6.72 -10.72
CA LYS A 466 48.29 6.26 -9.95
C LYS A 466 46.94 6.38 -10.69
N SER A 467 46.91 7.00 -11.87
CA SER A 467 45.76 7.06 -12.77
C SER A 467 45.64 5.88 -13.72
N CYS A 468 46.69 5.09 -13.93
CA CYS A 468 46.69 3.95 -14.86
C CYS A 468 46.19 2.70 -14.12
N THR A 469 44.92 2.33 -14.35
CA THR A 469 44.25 1.20 -13.69
C THR A 469 44.33 -0.12 -14.47
N LYS A 470 44.78 -0.09 -15.74
CA LYS A 470 44.94 -1.28 -16.59
C LYS A 470 46.32 -1.36 -17.22
N GLY A 471 46.76 -2.57 -17.53
CA GLY A 471 47.98 -2.82 -18.28
C GLY A 471 47.98 -4.21 -18.91
N ARG A 472 49.07 -4.54 -19.60
CA ARG A 472 49.31 -5.84 -20.23
C ARG A 472 50.68 -6.37 -19.81
N ILE A 473 50.78 -7.63 -19.43
CA ILE A 473 52.03 -8.30 -19.07
C ILE A 473 52.46 -9.26 -20.19
N MET A 474 53.75 -9.23 -20.53
CA MET A 474 54.31 -10.02 -21.62
C MET A 474 54.69 -11.42 -21.12
N ALA A 475 53.94 -12.43 -21.58
CA ALA A 475 54.17 -13.84 -21.31
C ALA A 475 55.12 -14.46 -22.35
N GLY A 476 55.85 -15.52 -21.97
CA GLY A 476 56.60 -16.40 -22.87
C GLY A 476 57.85 -15.83 -23.58
N GLY A 477 57.94 -14.51 -23.72
CA GLY A 477 58.98 -13.84 -24.51
C GLY A 477 58.43 -13.25 -25.80
N ALA A 478 58.05 -11.97 -25.74
CA ALA A 478 57.67 -11.09 -26.86
C ALA A 478 56.37 -11.38 -27.64
N GLU A 479 55.85 -12.61 -27.71
CA GLU A 479 54.72 -12.92 -28.63
C GLU A 479 53.33 -13.11 -27.95
N THR A 480 53.24 -13.14 -26.62
CA THR A 480 51.95 -13.22 -25.90
C THR A 480 51.81 -12.08 -24.89
N GLU A 481 50.70 -11.36 -24.91
CA GLU A 481 50.33 -10.33 -23.93
C GLU A 481 49.08 -10.76 -23.15
N ILE A 482 49.06 -10.53 -21.84
CA ILE A 482 47.92 -10.81 -20.95
C ILE A 482 47.46 -9.52 -20.27
N ASN A 483 46.21 -9.15 -20.46
CA ASN A 483 45.55 -7.99 -19.86
C ASN A 483 45.34 -8.18 -18.34
N PHE A 484 45.56 -7.10 -17.58
CA PHE A 484 45.33 -7.05 -16.14
C PHE A 484 44.77 -5.70 -15.68
N GLU A 485 44.05 -5.71 -14.56
CA GLU A 485 43.64 -4.53 -13.82
C GLU A 485 44.41 -4.41 -12.50
N VAL A 486 44.84 -3.19 -12.16
CA VAL A 486 45.53 -2.88 -10.90
C VAL A 486 44.49 -2.74 -9.78
N ARG A 487 44.49 -3.69 -8.84
CA ARG A 487 43.57 -3.71 -7.69
C ARG A 487 44.10 -2.89 -6.50
N SER A 488 45.41 -2.86 -6.27
CA SER A 488 46.03 -1.94 -5.30
C SER A 488 47.51 -1.68 -5.60
N VAL A 489 48.03 -0.59 -5.04
CA VAL A 489 49.43 -0.16 -5.18
C VAL A 489 49.97 0.24 -3.81
N HIS A 490 51.04 -0.42 -3.36
CA HIS A 490 51.72 -0.20 -2.09
C HIS A 490 53.23 -0.08 -2.34
N ASP A 491 53.78 1.13 -2.15
CA ASP A 491 55.19 1.46 -2.40
C ASP A 491 55.71 1.01 -3.78
N ASP A 492 56.52 -0.04 -3.86
CA ASP A 492 57.07 -0.63 -5.08
C ASP A 492 56.21 -1.77 -5.67
N ILE A 493 55.12 -2.17 -4.99
CA ILE A 493 54.30 -3.34 -5.30
C ILE A 493 52.94 -2.96 -5.88
N LEU A 494 52.61 -3.55 -7.03
CA LEU A 494 51.28 -3.64 -7.62
C LEU A 494 50.67 -4.99 -7.29
N HIS A 495 49.42 -4.99 -6.83
CA HIS A 495 48.55 -6.17 -6.88
C HIS A 495 47.66 -6.05 -8.10
N VAL A 496 47.76 -7.00 -9.02
CA VAL A 496 47.00 -7.02 -10.27
C VAL A 496 46.12 -8.26 -10.37
N GLU A 497 44.98 -8.12 -11.01
CA GLU A 497 44.01 -9.18 -11.30
C GLU A 497 43.93 -9.36 -12.81
N PHE A 498 43.92 -10.61 -13.29
CA PHE A 498 43.88 -10.86 -14.74
C PHE A 498 42.50 -10.49 -15.34
N SER A 499 42.48 -10.16 -16.63
CA SER A 499 41.27 -9.73 -17.34
C SER A 499 41.10 -10.41 -18.71
N ASP A 500 41.81 -11.52 -18.92
CA ASP A 500 41.85 -12.32 -20.15
C ASP A 500 41.40 -13.77 -19.90
N ASP A 501 41.46 -14.59 -20.96
CA ASP A 501 41.07 -15.99 -20.95
C ASP A 501 41.86 -16.84 -19.94
N VAL A 502 41.16 -17.81 -19.33
CA VAL A 502 41.68 -18.75 -18.34
C VAL A 502 42.82 -19.61 -18.92
N GLU A 503 42.77 -19.99 -20.21
CA GLU A 503 43.83 -20.78 -20.83
C GLU A 503 45.15 -20.00 -20.97
N LEU A 504 45.08 -18.71 -21.30
CA LEU A 504 46.27 -17.83 -21.36
C LEU A 504 46.88 -17.65 -19.96
N ILE A 505 46.04 -17.48 -18.94
CA ILE A 505 46.47 -17.38 -17.54
C ILE A 505 47.15 -18.68 -17.08
N ARG A 506 46.60 -19.85 -17.42
CA ARG A 506 47.23 -21.16 -17.14
C ARG A 506 48.61 -21.27 -17.78
N LEU A 507 48.71 -20.98 -19.08
CA LEU A 507 49.97 -21.09 -19.83
C LEU A 507 51.07 -20.17 -19.26
N TYR A 508 50.70 -18.96 -18.82
CA TYR A 508 51.66 -18.05 -18.16
C TYR A 508 52.02 -18.49 -16.74
N ASN A 509 51.08 -19.04 -15.97
CA ASN A 509 51.37 -19.61 -14.65
C ASN A 509 52.31 -20.83 -14.74
N VAL A 510 52.17 -21.67 -15.78
CA VAL A 510 53.13 -22.75 -16.10
C VAL A 510 54.50 -22.17 -16.47
N TYR A 511 54.56 -21.13 -17.31
CA TYR A 511 55.83 -20.44 -17.64
C TYR A 511 56.53 -19.83 -16.42
N LEU A 512 55.78 -19.25 -15.47
CA LEU A 512 56.31 -18.71 -14.21
C LEU A 512 56.81 -19.81 -13.26
N LYS A 513 56.20 -21.01 -13.31
CA LYS A 513 56.62 -22.19 -12.56
C LYS A 513 57.91 -22.80 -13.12
N ALA A 514 58.01 -22.93 -14.44
CA ALA A 514 59.20 -23.42 -15.14
C ALA A 514 60.45 -22.51 -15.00
N LYS A 515 60.30 -21.33 -14.38
CA LYS A 515 61.41 -20.42 -14.02
C LYS A 515 61.74 -20.37 -12.52
N LEU A 516 61.19 -21.30 -11.72
CA LEU A 516 61.64 -21.52 -10.36
C LEU A 516 63.04 -22.18 -10.35
N PRO A 517 63.92 -21.85 -9.40
CA PRO A 517 65.31 -22.32 -9.41
C PRO A 517 65.48 -23.83 -9.13
N ASP A 518 64.46 -24.47 -8.56
CA ASP A 518 64.44 -25.90 -8.21
C ASP A 518 63.55 -26.74 -9.17
N ALA A 519 63.27 -26.24 -10.38
CA ALA A 519 62.52 -26.98 -11.39
C ALA A 519 63.39 -28.07 -12.05
N GLU A 520 63.16 -29.34 -11.67
CA GLU A 520 63.62 -30.50 -12.44
C GLU A 520 62.93 -30.52 -13.82
N ASP A 521 63.59 -31.07 -14.86
CA ASP A 521 63.09 -31.12 -16.25
C ASP A 521 61.65 -31.69 -16.32
N THR A 522 60.65 -30.79 -16.38
CA THR A 522 59.23 -31.13 -16.27
C THR A 522 58.60 -31.22 -17.66
N ASP A 523 57.90 -32.31 -17.97
CA ASP A 523 57.17 -32.41 -19.24
C ASP A 523 55.97 -31.47 -19.22
N VAL A 524 56.02 -30.45 -20.08
CA VAL A 524 55.07 -29.33 -20.13
C VAL A 524 53.64 -29.82 -20.44
N MET A 525 53.46 -31.03 -20.98
CA MET A 525 52.14 -31.61 -21.23
C MET A 525 51.46 -32.20 -19.99
N GLU A 526 52.20 -32.68 -18.98
CA GLU A 526 51.62 -33.43 -17.86
C GLU A 526 51.06 -32.52 -16.74
N GLU A 527 51.56 -31.27 -16.62
CA GLU A 527 51.08 -30.33 -15.61
C GLU A 527 49.85 -29.49 -16.01
N VAL A 528 49.39 -29.54 -17.26
CA VAL A 528 48.21 -28.78 -17.71
C VAL A 528 46.93 -29.27 -16.99
N GLU A 529 46.82 -30.57 -16.73
CA GLU A 529 45.73 -31.15 -15.94
C GLU A 529 45.81 -30.83 -14.43
N LEU A 530 46.99 -30.43 -13.94
CA LEU A 530 47.24 -30.19 -12.51
C LEU A 530 46.67 -28.85 -12.01
N PHE A 531 46.30 -27.96 -12.95
CA PHE A 531 45.50 -26.75 -12.69
C PHE A 531 44.02 -26.90 -13.08
N GLY A 532 43.56 -28.13 -13.37
CA GLY A 532 42.17 -28.57 -13.54
C GLY A 532 41.57 -28.33 -14.92
#